data_AF-A0A2G8T794-F1
#
_entry.id   AF-A0A2G8T794-F1
#
_cell.length_a   1.000
_cell.length_b   1.000
_cell.length_c   1.000
_cell.angle_alpha   90.00
_cell.angle_beta   90.00
_cell.angle_gamma   90.00
#
_symmetry.space_group_name_H-M   'P 1'
#
loop_
_entity.id
_entity.type
_entity.pdbx_description
1 polymer ?
#
loop_
_entity_poly.entity_id
_entity_poly.type
_entity_poly.pdbx_seq_one_letter_code
_entity_poly.pdbx_strand_id
1 'polypeptide(L)'
;MVFDDIPPFITSTLTISVDNPGGNAAIGGAYIGKSRTIGQTQWEFDGGILSYSGTSTDKFGNTSLLKRASAKRINFPVRIPDGFESEAFRLLSLYMDTEMVFIGWSDCAMTIIYGYLGQWSVPISKSGKNAQIEVKGLS
;
A
#
# COMPACT_ATOMS: atom_id res chain seq x y z
N MET A 1 -1.20 -8.80 -9.00
CA MET A 1 -0.52 -10.08 -8.70
C MET A 1 0.91 -9.77 -8.30
N VAL A 2 1.47 -10.53 -7.37
CA VAL A 2 2.84 -10.37 -6.85
C VAL A 2 3.59 -11.67 -7.11
N PHE A 3 4.84 -11.56 -7.54
CA PHE A 3 5.78 -12.66 -7.68
C PHE A 3 7.03 -12.31 -6.88
N ASP A 4 7.27 -13.03 -5.78
CA ASP A 4 8.34 -12.78 -4.80
C ASP A 4 9.44 -13.85 -4.83
N ASP A 5 9.16 -15.03 -5.36
CA ASP A 5 10.12 -16.13 -5.54
C ASP A 5 10.98 -16.01 -6.82
N ILE A 6 11.40 -14.78 -7.16
CA ILE A 6 12.29 -14.54 -8.32
C ILE A 6 13.74 -14.66 -7.86
N PRO A 7 14.52 -15.63 -8.36
CA PRO A 7 15.92 -15.80 -7.96
C PRO A 7 16.76 -14.55 -8.31
N PRO A 8 17.61 -14.06 -7.38
CA PRO A 8 18.41 -12.86 -7.61
C PRO A 8 19.67 -13.19 -8.44
N PHE A 9 19.50 -13.42 -9.74
CA PHE A 9 20.63 -13.60 -10.65
C PHE A 9 21.02 -12.26 -11.30
N ILE A 10 22.30 -11.89 -11.20
CA ILE A 10 22.83 -10.61 -11.70
C ILE A 10 22.68 -10.44 -13.21
N THR A 11 22.52 -11.53 -13.97
CA THR A 11 22.42 -11.53 -15.44
C THR A 11 21.15 -12.21 -15.97
N SER A 12 20.10 -12.37 -15.15
CA SER A 12 18.85 -12.99 -15.64
C SER A 12 17.99 -12.01 -16.42
N THR A 13 17.47 -12.45 -17.55
CA THR A 13 16.40 -11.77 -18.27
C THR A 13 15.04 -12.22 -17.74
N LEU A 14 14.29 -11.31 -17.12
CA LEU A 14 12.90 -11.56 -16.72
C LEU A 14 11.98 -11.20 -17.89
N THR A 15 11.24 -12.19 -18.42
CA THR A 15 10.22 -11.97 -19.45
C THR A 15 8.84 -12.07 -18.83
N ILE A 16 8.03 -11.03 -18.98
CA ILE A 16 6.65 -10.99 -18.49
C ILE A 16 5.74 -11.05 -19.73
N SER A 17 5.09 -12.20 -19.93
CA SER A 17 4.07 -12.38 -20.97
C SER A 17 2.68 -12.30 -20.35
N VAL A 18 1.82 -11.47 -20.94
CA VAL A 18 0.42 -11.31 -20.51
C VAL A 18 -0.44 -11.75 -21.67
N ASP A 19 -1.01 -12.95 -21.56
CA ASP A 19 -1.82 -13.55 -22.59
C ASP A 19 -3.28 -13.64 -22.15
N ASN A 20 -4.19 -13.23 -23.04
CA ASN A 20 -5.64 -13.38 -22.86
C ASN A 20 -6.22 -14.04 -24.13
N PRO A 21 -6.25 -15.39 -24.20
CA PRO A 21 -6.71 -16.08 -25.40
C PRO A 21 -8.19 -15.73 -25.66
N GLY A 22 -8.44 -15.03 -26.77
CA GLY A 22 -9.78 -14.61 -27.20
C GLY A 22 -10.17 -13.17 -26.85
N GLY A 23 -9.26 -12.35 -26.31
CA GLY A 23 -9.52 -10.94 -26.01
C GLY A 23 -8.26 -10.08 -25.92
N ASN A 24 -8.43 -8.83 -25.49
CA ASN A 24 -7.29 -7.94 -25.23
C ASN A 24 -6.66 -8.28 -23.88
N ALA A 25 -5.35 -8.50 -23.88
CA ALA A 25 -4.52 -8.53 -22.68
C ALA A 25 -3.98 -7.12 -22.42
N ALA A 26 -4.22 -6.58 -21.22
CA ALA A 26 -3.70 -5.29 -20.80
C ALA A 26 -3.29 -5.35 -19.33
N ILE A 27 -2.21 -4.64 -18.99
CA ILE A 27 -1.76 -4.43 -17.61
C ILE A 27 -1.70 -2.93 -17.33
N GLY A 28 -2.13 -2.53 -16.13
CA GLY A 28 -2.05 -1.13 -15.69
C GLY A 28 -0.62 -0.70 -15.33
N GLY A 29 0.27 -1.65 -15.04
CA GLY A 29 1.68 -1.40 -14.74
C GLY A 29 2.38 -2.68 -14.28
N ALA A 30 3.68 -2.78 -14.55
CA ALA A 30 4.55 -3.82 -14.03
C ALA A 30 5.70 -3.16 -13.27
N TYR A 31 5.85 -3.50 -12.00
CA TYR A 31 6.90 -2.96 -11.12
C TYR A 31 7.87 -4.08 -10.77
N ILE A 32 9.15 -3.87 -11.05
CA ILE A 32 10.22 -4.83 -10.77
C ILE A 32 11.21 -4.14 -9.84
N GLY A 33 11.53 -4.78 -8.72
CA GLY A 33 12.42 -4.20 -7.73
C GLY A 33 12.76 -5.16 -6.61
N LYS A 34 13.49 -4.65 -5.62
CA LYS A 34 13.80 -5.39 -4.39
C LYS A 34 12.66 -5.19 -3.40
N SER A 35 12.14 -6.28 -2.85
CA SER A 35 11.20 -6.24 -1.73
C SER A 35 11.95 -6.29 -0.39
N ARG A 36 11.35 -5.71 0.66
CA ARG A 36 11.81 -5.81 2.04
C ARG A 36 10.59 -6.06 2.94
N THR A 37 10.67 -7.11 3.74
CA THR A 37 9.61 -7.46 4.69
C THR A 37 9.94 -6.86 6.05
N ILE A 38 9.06 -5.95 6.53
CA ILE A 38 9.23 -5.27 7.82
C ILE A 38 8.56 -6.01 8.99
N GLY A 39 7.64 -6.94 8.70
CA GLY A 39 6.88 -7.67 9.69
C GLY A 39 5.71 -8.44 9.07
N GLN A 40 4.88 -9.01 9.91
CA GLN A 40 3.70 -9.78 9.50
C GLN A 40 2.44 -8.94 9.67
N THR A 41 1.70 -8.72 8.59
CA THR A 41 0.37 -8.12 8.69
C THR A 41 -0.56 -8.99 9.52
N GLN A 42 -1.33 -8.36 10.39
CA GLN A 42 -2.35 -9.01 11.19
C GLN A 42 -3.72 -8.90 10.50
N TRP A 43 -4.70 -9.64 11.02
CA TRP A 43 -6.09 -9.45 10.63
C TRP A 43 -6.58 -8.04 11.00
N GLU A 44 -7.71 -7.62 10.43
CA GLU A 44 -8.31 -6.28 10.60
C GLU A 44 -7.66 -5.16 9.78
N PHE A 45 -7.37 -5.44 8.49
CA PHE A 45 -7.03 -4.38 7.54
C PHE A 45 -8.19 -3.39 7.42
N ASP A 46 -7.90 -2.11 7.59
CA ASP A 46 -8.86 -1.04 7.39
C ASP A 46 -8.57 -0.33 6.06
N GLY A 47 -9.46 -0.54 5.09
CA GLY A 47 -9.37 0.05 3.76
C GLY A 47 -10.49 1.04 3.50
N GLY A 48 -10.15 2.21 2.97
CA GLY A 48 -11.09 3.28 2.71
C GLY A 48 -10.66 4.20 1.58
N ILE A 49 -11.44 5.27 1.38
CA ILE A 49 -11.19 6.31 0.39
C ILE A 49 -11.08 7.65 1.10
N LEU A 50 -9.95 8.33 0.93
CA LEU A 50 -9.78 9.73 1.30
C LEU A 50 -10.41 10.58 0.20
N SER A 51 -11.62 11.08 0.43
CA SER A 51 -12.29 12.02 -0.48
C SER A 51 -12.04 13.45 -0.03
N TYR A 52 -11.59 14.31 -0.95
CA TYR A 52 -11.47 15.76 -0.73
C TYR A 52 -12.73 16.52 -1.19
N SER A 53 -13.81 15.80 -1.48
CA SER A 53 -15.06 16.38 -1.96
C SER A 53 -15.77 17.14 -0.85
N GLY A 54 -16.40 18.27 -1.18
CA GLY A 54 -17.17 19.08 -0.24
C GLY A 54 -18.63 19.16 -0.65
N THR A 55 -19.54 19.12 0.33
CA THR A 55 -20.95 19.45 0.13
C THR A 55 -21.17 20.91 0.51
N SER A 56 -21.87 21.66 -0.34
CA SER A 56 -22.27 23.03 -0.06
C SER A 56 -23.77 23.14 -0.23
N THR A 57 -24.46 23.52 0.85
CA THR A 57 -25.91 23.75 0.84
C THR A 57 -26.16 25.25 0.81
N ASP A 58 -26.95 25.71 -0.16
CA ASP A 58 -27.32 27.12 -0.26
C ASP A 58 -28.35 27.50 0.83
N LYS A 59 -28.65 28.80 0.95
CA LYS A 59 -29.64 29.33 1.91
C LYS A 59 -31.09 28.92 1.60
N PHE A 60 -31.32 28.30 0.45
CA PHE A 60 -32.62 27.83 -0.03
C PHE A 60 -32.77 26.30 0.10
N GLY A 61 -31.77 25.61 0.67
CA GLY A 61 -31.79 24.17 0.92
C GLY A 61 -31.27 23.30 -0.23
N ASN A 62 -30.79 23.88 -1.34
CA ASN A 62 -30.19 23.09 -2.42
C ASN A 62 -28.78 22.66 -2.03
N THR A 63 -28.53 21.35 -2.03
CA THR A 63 -27.22 20.79 -1.74
C THR A 63 -26.48 20.47 -3.04
N SER A 64 -25.32 21.09 -3.22
CA SER A 64 -24.39 20.82 -4.32
C SER A 64 -23.20 20.01 -3.82
N LEU A 65 -22.83 18.96 -4.56
CA LEU A 65 -21.64 18.16 -4.28
C LEU A 65 -20.51 18.60 -5.21
N LEU A 66 -19.47 19.21 -4.65
CA LEU A 66 -18.26 19.53 -5.38
C LEU A 66 -17.29 18.34 -5.27
N LYS A 67 -17.30 17.48 -6.29
CA LYS A 67 -16.41 16.34 -6.40
C LYS A 67 -14.96 16.82 -6.60
N ARG A 68 -14.05 16.37 -5.75
CA ARG A 68 -12.60 16.59 -5.88
C ARG A 68 -11.87 15.26 -6.04
N ALA A 69 -10.54 15.31 -6.12
CA ALA A 69 -9.70 14.13 -6.12
C ALA A 69 -10.03 13.24 -4.89
N SER A 70 -9.86 11.94 -5.09
CA SER A 70 -9.96 10.94 -4.04
C SER A 70 -8.75 10.03 -4.13
N ALA A 71 -8.21 9.63 -2.99
CA ALA A 71 -7.11 8.68 -2.92
C ALA A 71 -7.53 7.45 -2.14
N LYS A 72 -7.11 6.27 -2.60
CA LYS A 72 -7.26 5.04 -1.82
C LYS A 72 -6.39 5.15 -0.55
N ARG A 73 -6.92 4.74 0.60
CA ARG A 73 -6.22 4.71 1.89
C ARG A 73 -6.35 3.34 2.49
N ILE A 74 -5.25 2.75 2.93
CA ILE A 74 -5.29 1.50 3.70
C ILE A 74 -4.37 1.64 4.90
N ASN A 75 -4.85 1.18 6.05
CA ASN A 75 -4.07 1.05 7.26
C ASN A 75 -3.69 -0.41 7.47
N PHE A 76 -2.39 -0.67 7.53
CA PHE A 76 -1.82 -1.98 7.75
C PHE A 76 -1.49 -2.18 9.23
N PRO A 77 -2.21 -3.07 9.95
CA PRO A 77 -1.76 -3.52 11.26
C PRO A 77 -0.60 -4.50 11.08
N VAL A 78 0.62 -4.08 11.39
CA VAL A 78 1.83 -4.89 11.20
C VAL A 78 2.41 -5.29 12.55
N ARG A 79 2.62 -6.60 12.74
CA ARG A 79 3.42 -7.11 13.83
C ARG A 79 4.88 -7.09 13.42
N ILE A 80 5.64 -6.18 14.02
CA ILE A 80 7.10 -6.11 13.87
C ILE A 80 7.72 -7.10 14.87
N PRO A 81 8.69 -7.93 14.46
CA PRO A 81 9.40 -8.81 15.38
C PRO A 81 10.21 -8.03 16.42
N ASP A 82 10.27 -8.56 17.65
CA ASP A 82 11.01 -7.95 18.75
C ASP A 82 12.49 -7.73 18.38
N GLY A 83 13.02 -6.54 18.64
CA GLY A 83 14.39 -6.14 18.32
C GLY A 83 14.57 -5.50 16.93
N PHE A 84 13.56 -5.58 16.06
CA PHE A 84 13.58 -4.96 14.72
C PHE A 84 12.85 -3.61 14.65
N GLU A 85 12.33 -3.10 15.77
CA GLU A 85 11.56 -1.85 15.80
C GLU A 85 12.38 -0.66 15.31
N SER A 86 13.65 -0.57 15.72
CA SER A 86 14.56 0.50 15.28
C SER A 86 14.87 0.41 13.77
N GLU A 87 15.00 -0.79 13.23
CA GLU A 87 15.20 -0.98 11.79
C GLU A 87 13.96 -0.61 10.99
N ALA A 88 12.78 -1.07 11.44
CA ALA A 88 11.50 -0.74 10.82
C ALA A 88 11.25 0.77 10.82
N PHE A 89 11.50 1.45 11.96
CA PHE A 89 11.38 2.90 12.05
C PHE A 89 12.32 3.62 11.07
N ARG A 90 13.59 3.18 10.98
CA ARG A 90 14.58 3.75 10.06
C ARG A 90 14.17 3.55 8.60
N LEU A 91 13.69 2.37 8.23
CA LEU A 91 13.23 2.08 6.87
C LEU A 91 12.02 2.93 6.49
N LEU A 92 10.99 2.98 7.35
CA LEU A 92 9.79 3.81 7.10
C LEU A 92 10.14 5.29 7.02
N SER A 93 11.09 5.76 7.82
CA SER A 93 11.56 7.15 7.78
C SER A 93 12.34 7.45 6.52
N LEU A 94 13.20 6.53 6.06
CA LEU A 94 13.98 6.68 4.83
C LEU A 94 13.09 6.82 3.58
N TYR A 95 11.92 6.19 3.62
CA TYR A 95 11.02 6.04 2.48
C TYR A 95 9.71 6.84 2.60
N MET A 96 9.61 7.76 3.56
CA MET A 96 8.38 8.51 3.86
C MET A 96 7.83 9.27 2.63
N ASP A 97 8.74 9.79 1.79
CA ASP A 97 8.41 10.59 0.60
C ASP A 97 8.70 9.86 -0.72
N THR A 98 8.77 8.52 -0.71
CA THR A 98 9.07 7.72 -1.89
C THR A 98 7.86 6.93 -2.34
N GLU A 99 7.56 6.98 -3.64
CA GLU A 99 6.54 6.14 -4.25
C GLU A 99 7.02 4.68 -4.34
N MET A 100 6.22 3.74 -3.86
CA MET A 100 6.52 2.32 -3.91
C MET A 100 5.27 1.45 -3.91
N VAL A 101 5.49 0.16 -4.17
CA VAL A 101 4.46 -0.87 -4.05
C VAL A 101 4.47 -1.41 -2.62
N PHE A 102 3.34 -1.24 -1.93
CA PHE A 102 3.08 -1.85 -0.63
C PHE A 102 2.24 -3.10 -0.82
N ILE A 103 2.66 -4.18 -0.16
CA ILE A 103 2.01 -5.49 -0.23
C ILE A 103 1.71 -5.92 1.20
N GLY A 104 0.43 -5.95 1.55
CA GLY A 104 -0.01 -6.52 2.83
C GLY A 104 -0.19 -8.03 2.73
N TRP A 105 -1.04 -8.47 1.80
CA TRP A 105 -1.33 -9.87 1.53
C TRP A 105 -1.44 -10.10 0.01
N SER A 106 -0.52 -10.89 -0.54
CA SER A 106 -0.40 -11.16 -1.97
C SER A 106 -1.68 -11.67 -2.64
N ASP A 107 -2.51 -12.43 -1.92
CA ASP A 107 -3.77 -12.98 -2.46
C ASP A 107 -4.92 -11.96 -2.45
N CYS A 108 -4.79 -10.89 -1.65
CA CYS A 108 -5.80 -9.85 -1.55
C CYS A 108 -5.36 -8.61 -2.33
N ALA A 109 -5.88 -8.47 -3.56
CA ALA A 109 -5.59 -7.34 -4.45
C ALA A 109 -5.86 -5.97 -3.82
N MET A 110 -6.80 -5.89 -2.85
CA MET A 110 -7.06 -4.66 -2.12
C MET A 110 -5.82 -4.19 -1.34
N THR A 111 -5.04 -5.12 -0.78
CA THR A 111 -3.86 -4.84 0.06
C THR A 111 -2.57 -4.60 -0.73
N ILE A 112 -2.63 -4.68 -2.06
CA ILE A 112 -1.54 -4.32 -2.97
C ILE A 112 -1.82 -2.90 -3.47
N ILE A 113 -0.92 -1.97 -3.16
CA ILE A 113 -1.12 -0.54 -3.43
C ILE A 113 0.17 0.05 -3.99
N TYR A 114 0.06 0.75 -5.11
CA TYR A 114 1.10 1.69 -5.55
C TYR A 114 0.80 3.06 -4.98
N GLY A 115 1.73 3.62 -4.21
CA GLY A 115 1.48 4.85 -3.47
C GLY A 115 2.67 5.29 -2.61
N TYR A 116 2.39 6.06 -1.57
CA TYR A 116 3.37 6.56 -0.62
C TYR A 116 2.89 6.37 0.82
N LEU A 117 3.83 6.47 1.78
CA LEU A 117 3.53 6.34 3.20
C LEU A 117 2.68 7.52 3.70
N GLY A 118 1.60 7.20 4.41
CA GLY A 118 0.80 8.15 5.16
C GLY A 118 1.31 8.29 6.59
N GLN A 119 0.37 8.39 7.53
CA GLN A 119 0.70 8.36 8.96
C GLN A 119 1.08 6.94 9.41
N TRP A 120 2.16 6.80 10.16
CA TRP A 120 2.57 5.50 10.68
C TRP A 120 3.12 5.62 12.10
N SER A 121 3.05 4.51 12.84
CA SER A 121 3.58 4.41 14.20
C SER A 121 4.16 3.03 14.44
N VAL A 122 5.38 2.99 14.99
CA VAL A 122 6.07 1.76 15.39
C VAL A 122 6.15 1.73 16.92
N PRO A 123 5.33 0.92 17.61
CA PRO A 123 5.39 0.82 19.05
C PRO A 123 6.60 -0.01 19.48
N ILE A 124 7.39 0.50 20.43
CA ILE A 124 8.38 -0.30 21.15
C ILE A 124 7.66 -0.95 22.32
N SER A 125 7.26 -2.20 22.18
CA SER A 125 6.47 -2.86 23.22
C SER A 125 6.66 -4.37 23.26
N LYS A 126 7.03 -4.86 24.45
CA LYS A 126 7.00 -6.29 24.79
C LYS A 126 5.59 -6.87 24.84
N SER A 127 4.54 -6.05 24.77
CA SER A 127 3.15 -6.50 24.84
C SER A 127 2.60 -6.91 23.47
N GLY A 128 3.38 -6.81 22.40
CA GLY A 128 2.94 -7.23 21.09
C GLY A 128 1.93 -6.31 20.41
N LYS A 129 2.04 -4.99 20.62
CA LYS A 129 1.19 -4.03 19.91
C LYS A 129 1.56 -4.01 18.42
N ASN A 130 0.55 -3.96 17.56
CA ASN A 130 0.76 -3.84 16.13
C ASN A 130 1.14 -2.40 15.78
N ALA A 131 2.16 -2.24 14.94
CA ALA A 131 2.42 -1.00 14.24
C ALA A 131 1.26 -0.68 13.31
N GLN A 132 0.84 0.58 13.28
CA GLN A 132 -0.18 1.05 12.36
C GLN A 132 0.56 1.79 11.24
N ILE A 133 0.41 1.33 10.00
CA ILE A 133 1.10 1.90 8.85
C ILE A 133 0.04 2.25 7.80
N GLU A 134 -0.22 3.55 7.65
CA GLU A 134 -1.09 4.05 6.60
C GLU A 134 -0.34 4.15 5.27
N VAL A 135 -1.01 3.74 4.20
CA VAL A 135 -0.55 3.92 2.83
C VAL A 135 -1.63 4.64 2.04
N LYS A 136 -1.21 5.62 1.25
CA LYS A 136 -2.06 6.38 0.34
C LYS A 136 -1.73 5.99 -1.09
N GLY A 137 -2.73 5.47 -1.80
CA GLY A 137 -2.61 5.07 -3.20
C GLY A 137 -2.60 6.27 -4.13
N LEU A 138 -1.83 6.15 -5.22
CA LEU A 138 -1.73 7.15 -6.29
C LEU A 138 -2.59 6.81 -7.52
N SER A 139 -3.66 6.04 -7.32
CA SER A 139 -4.58 5.59 -8.38
C SER A 139 -6.03 5.76 -7.98
#